data_AF-A0A1V5SB32-F1
#
_entry.id   AF-A0A1V5SB32-F1
#
_cell.length_a   1.000
_cell.length_b   1.000
_cell.length_c   1.000
_cell.angle_alpha   90.00
_cell.angle_beta   90.00
_cell.angle_gamma   90.00
#
_symmetry.space_group_name_H-M   'P 1'
#
loop_
_entity.id
_entity.type
_entity.pdbx_description
1 polymer ?
#
loop_
_entity_poly.entity_id
_entity_poly.type
_entity_poly.pdbx_seq_one_letter_code
_entity_poly.pdbx_strand_id
1 'polypeptide(L)'
;MIFHLGYEIPVQLPKVLAADEELFTPEEIRIVKSQIRKNRITIDSYIKRIDLFVNQERYPRQEAFIEKIRERLSILMEENDTFRKVLWRHTQNEHKRAFV
;
A
#
# COMPACT_ATOMS: atom_id res chain seq x y z
N MET A 1 -45.18 17.73 10.02
CA MET A 1 -43.92 18.48 9.79
C MET A 1 -42.93 17.53 9.17
N ILE A 2 -42.57 17.74 7.92
CA ILE A 2 -41.59 16.93 7.20
C ILE A 2 -40.49 17.91 6.80
N PHE A 3 -39.31 17.75 7.39
CA PHE A 3 -38.13 18.54 7.06
C PHE A 3 -37.48 17.92 5.82
N HIS A 4 -37.59 18.59 4.68
CA HIS A 4 -36.77 18.28 3.51
C HIS A 4 -35.37 18.82 3.76
N LEU A 5 -34.46 17.97 4.23
CA LEU A 5 -33.03 18.26 4.20
C LEU A 5 -32.59 18.22 2.73
N GLY A 6 -32.57 19.38 2.09
CA GLY A 6 -31.92 19.55 0.79
C GLY A 6 -30.43 19.38 0.95
N TYR A 7 -29.93 18.16 0.78
CA TYR A 7 -28.50 17.95 0.56
C TYR A 7 -28.20 18.51 -0.83
N GLU A 8 -27.53 19.66 -0.87
CA GLU A 8 -26.86 20.14 -2.08
C GLU A 8 -25.95 19.02 -2.56
N ILE A 9 -26.27 18.46 -3.74
CA ILE A 9 -25.39 17.54 -4.44
C ILE A 9 -24.07 18.29 -4.65
N PRO A 10 -22.92 17.79 -4.15
CA PRO A 10 -21.66 18.49 -4.35
C PRO A 10 -21.46 18.64 -5.85
N VAL A 11 -21.30 19.90 -6.28
CA VAL A 11 -21.05 20.29 -7.67
C VAL A 11 -20.01 19.33 -8.23
N GLN A 12 -20.38 18.60 -9.29
CA GLN A 12 -19.44 17.74 -9.99
C GLN A 12 -18.31 18.62 -10.50
N LEU A 13 -17.18 18.59 -9.80
CA LEU A 13 -15.97 19.27 -10.21
C LEU A 13 -15.70 18.87 -11.67
N PRO A 14 -15.41 19.84 -12.55
CA PRO A 14 -15.12 19.53 -13.94
C PRO A 14 -14.05 18.47 -13.98
N LYS A 15 -14.32 17.40 -14.74
CA LYS A 15 -13.40 16.32 -15.04
C LYS A 15 -12.28 16.92 -15.90
N VAL A 16 -11.34 17.61 -15.25
CA VAL A 16 -10.15 18.13 -15.91
C VAL A 16 -9.37 16.92 -16.38
N LEU A 17 -9.34 16.77 -17.70
CA LEU A 17 -8.53 15.80 -18.40
C LEU A 17 -7.07 16.04 -18.02
N ALA A 18 -6.45 15.00 -17.45
CA ALA A 18 -5.02 14.80 -17.21
C ALA A 18 -4.09 15.85 -17.85
N ALA A 19 -3.72 16.86 -17.07
CA ALA A 19 -2.55 17.69 -17.31
C ALA A 19 -1.82 17.79 -15.97
N ASP A 20 -0.67 17.12 -15.91
CA ASP A 20 0.21 16.96 -14.75
C ASP A 20 -0.30 16.02 -13.64
N GLU A 21 0.06 14.74 -13.75
CA GLU A 21 0.22 13.90 -12.56
C GLU A 21 1.20 14.64 -11.63
N GLU A 22 0.70 15.25 -10.56
CA GLU A 22 1.52 15.93 -9.56
C GLU A 22 2.63 14.97 -9.11
N LEU A 23 3.89 15.34 -9.40
CA LEU A 23 5.03 14.58 -8.92
C LEU A 23 5.04 14.67 -7.40
N PHE A 24 5.15 13.52 -6.73
CA PHE A 24 5.36 13.48 -5.30
C PHE A 24 6.49 14.41 -4.89
N THR A 25 6.26 15.12 -3.79
CA THR A 25 7.29 15.93 -3.14
C THR A 25 8.44 15.03 -2.65
N PRO A 26 9.65 15.58 -2.49
CA PRO A 26 10.79 14.83 -1.93
C PRO A 26 10.50 14.21 -0.56
N GLU A 27 9.65 14.86 0.24
CA GLU A 27 9.24 14.36 1.55
C GLU A 27 8.33 13.13 1.44
N GLU A 28 7.35 13.15 0.53
CA GLU A 28 6.47 12.02 0.26
C GLU A 28 7.26 10.80 -0.25
N ILE A 29 8.22 11.02 -1.16
CA ILE A 29 9.10 9.95 -1.64
C ILE A 29 9.90 9.35 -0.47
N ARG A 30 10.39 10.18 0.44
CA ARG A 30 11.12 9.72 1.63
C ARG A 30 10.21 8.88 2.53
N ILE A 31 8.95 9.30 2.72
CA ILE A 31 7.95 8.56 3.49
C ILE A 31 7.68 7.20 2.84
N VAL A 32 7.43 7.16 1.53
CA VAL A 32 7.15 5.91 0.80
C VAL A 32 8.34 4.96 0.86
N LYS A 33 9.57 5.45 0.64
CA LYS A 33 10.79 4.65 0.78
C LYS A 33 10.97 4.10 2.20
N SER A 34 10.66 4.91 3.22
CA SER A 34 10.69 4.47 4.62
C SER A 34 9.65 3.39 4.89
N GLN A 35 8.44 3.54 4.37
CA GLN A 35 7.36 2.57 4.55
C GLN A 35 7.68 1.24 3.86
N ILE A 36 8.25 1.27 2.65
CA ILE A 36 8.72 0.05 1.96
C ILE A 36 9.75 -0.70 2.80
N ARG A 37 10.72 0.02 3.40
CA ARG A 37 11.74 -0.60 4.27
C ARG A 37 11.13 -1.21 5.52
N LYS A 38 10.24 -0.50 6.20
CA LYS A 38 9.54 -0.99 7.40
C LYS A 38 8.72 -2.24 7.07
N ASN A 39 7.89 -2.17 6.02
CA ASN A 39 7.07 -3.29 5.58
C ASN A 39 7.94 -4.50 5.22
N ARG A 40 9.10 -4.32 4.57
CA ARG A 40 10.03 -5.43 4.29
C ARG A 40 10.52 -6.13 5.56
N ILE A 41 10.96 -5.37 6.56
CA ILE A 41 11.42 -5.93 7.84
C ILE A 41 10.29 -6.71 8.53
N THR A 42 9.08 -6.17 8.51
CA THR A 42 7.90 -6.82 9.10
C THR A 42 7.52 -8.10 8.35
N ILE A 43 7.53 -8.07 7.01
CA ILE A 43 7.31 -9.25 6.15
C ILE A 43 8.33 -10.34 6.46
N ASP A 44 9.63 -10.00 6.50
CA ASP A 44 10.70 -10.95 6.81
C ASP A 44 10.50 -11.59 8.20
N SER A 45 10.06 -10.80 9.18
CA SER A 45 9.74 -11.32 10.51
C SER A 45 8.56 -12.30 10.51
N TYR A 46 7.50 -12.00 9.76
CA TYR A 46 6.34 -12.89 9.64
C TYR A 46 6.69 -14.19 8.91
N ILE A 47 7.48 -14.13 7.84
CA ILE A 47 7.95 -15.32 7.13
C ILE A 47 8.74 -16.22 8.06
N LYS A 48 9.69 -15.66 8.84
CA LYS A 48 10.46 -16.44 9.83
C LYS A 48 9.59 -17.08 10.89
N ARG A 49 8.54 -16.39 11.37
CA ARG A 49 7.60 -16.95 12.35
C ARG A 49 6.78 -18.09 11.76
N ILE A 50 6.28 -17.94 10.53
CA ILE A 50 5.55 -19.01 9.85
C ILE A 50 6.47 -20.22 9.66
N ASP A 51 7.71 -20.02 9.22
CA ASP A 51 8.69 -21.10 9.03
C ASP A 51 8.97 -21.87 10.33
N LEU A 52 9.17 -21.14 11.44
CA LEU A 52 9.33 -21.73 12.77
C LEU A 52 8.12 -22.61 13.14
N PHE A 53 6.90 -22.06 13.04
CA PHE A 53 5.69 -22.77 13.48
C PHE A 53 5.34 -23.97 12.59
N VAL A 54 5.55 -23.86 11.27
CA VAL A 54 5.18 -24.90 10.30
C VAL A 54 6.24 -25.99 10.23
N ASN A 55 7.51 -25.62 10.08
CA ASN A 55 8.58 -26.57 9.76
C ASN A 55 9.31 -27.08 11.00
N GLN A 56 9.58 -26.22 11.98
CA GLN A 56 10.41 -26.58 13.13
C GLN A 56 9.57 -27.14 14.28
N GLU A 57 8.46 -26.51 14.62
CA GLU A 57 7.66 -26.92 15.79
C GLU A 57 6.51 -27.89 15.44
N ARG A 58 6.11 -28.00 14.16
CA ARG A 58 5.04 -28.89 13.65
C ARG A 58 3.78 -28.90 14.54
N TYR A 59 3.32 -27.74 15.01
CA TYR A 59 2.18 -27.66 15.94
C TYR A 59 0.84 -27.81 15.22
N PRO A 60 0.09 -28.92 15.40
CA PRO A 60 -1.17 -29.16 14.69
C PRO A 60 -2.36 -28.35 15.23
N ARG A 61 -2.20 -27.64 16.36
CA ARG A 61 -3.30 -26.89 17.02
C ARG A 61 -3.36 -25.40 16.67
N GLN A 62 -2.47 -24.92 15.80
CA GLN A 62 -2.35 -23.49 15.47
C GLN A 62 -2.67 -23.16 14.00
N GLU A 63 -3.28 -24.05 13.22
CA GLU A 63 -3.62 -23.76 11.81
C GLU A 63 -4.40 -22.45 11.66
N ALA A 64 -5.44 -22.25 12.48
CA ALA A 64 -6.21 -20.99 12.47
C ALA A 64 -5.39 -19.75 12.90
N PHE A 65 -4.32 -19.94 13.67
CA PHE A 65 -3.40 -18.86 14.05
C PHE A 65 -2.39 -18.56 12.94
N ILE A 66 -1.85 -19.59 12.30
CA ILE A 66 -0.95 -19.47 11.14
C ILE A 66 -1.68 -18.82 9.97
N GLU A 67 -2.94 -19.17 9.74
CA GLU A 67 -3.75 -18.53 8.70
C GLU A 67 -3.95 -17.03 8.94
N LYS A 68 -4.23 -16.60 10.19
CA LYS A 68 -4.28 -15.17 10.52
C LYS A 68 -2.95 -14.45 10.25
N ILE A 69 -1.83 -15.13 10.44
CA ILE A 69 -0.51 -14.56 10.12
C ILE A 69 -0.32 -14.47 8.60
N ARG A 70 -0.74 -15.49 7.85
CA ARG A 70 -0.69 -15.51 6.38
C ARG A 70 -1.57 -14.44 5.75
N GLU A 71 -2.79 -14.26 6.22
CA GLU A 71 -3.69 -13.19 5.76
C GLU A 71 -3.05 -11.81 5.96
N ARG A 72 -2.52 -11.54 7.17
CA ARG A 72 -1.82 -10.28 7.46
C ARG A 72 -0.58 -10.10 6.58
N LEU A 73 0.17 -11.16 6.35
CA LEU A 73 1.33 -11.15 5.48
C LEU A 73 0.93 -10.79 4.04
N SER A 74 -0.16 -11.37 3.53
CA SER A 74 -0.69 -11.09 2.19
C SER A 74 -1.01 -9.60 2.01
N ILE A 75 -1.74 -9.02 2.97
CA ILE A 75 -2.08 -7.59 2.94
C ILE A 75 -0.82 -6.73 2.94
N LEU A 76 0.15 -7.02 3.83
CA LEU A 76 1.40 -6.26 3.91
C LEU A 76 2.25 -6.36 2.64
N MET A 77 2.23 -7.51 1.97
CA MET A 77 2.90 -7.70 0.68
C MET A 77 2.23 -6.87 -0.42
N GLU A 78 0.89 -6.89 -0.49
CA GLU A 78 0.12 -6.10 -1.46
C GLU A 78 0.30 -4.58 -1.26
N GLU A 79 0.32 -4.12 -0.01
CA GLU A 79 0.66 -2.73 0.32
C GLU A 79 2.08 -2.38 -0.12
N ASN A 80 3.07 -3.23 0.16
CA ASN A 80 4.47 -3.00 -0.24
C ASN A 80 4.60 -2.89 -1.77
N ASP A 81 3.92 -3.77 -2.51
CA ASP A 81 3.90 -3.75 -3.97
C ASP A 81 3.23 -2.51 -4.52
N THR A 82 2.16 -2.04 -3.88
CA THR A 82 1.51 -0.78 -4.25
C THR A 82 2.46 0.40 -4.06
N PHE A 83 3.16 0.48 -2.92
CA PHE A 83 4.17 1.52 -2.70
C PHE A 83 5.32 1.48 -3.73
N ARG A 84 5.78 0.28 -4.12
CA ARG A 84 6.79 0.11 -5.16
C ARG A 84 6.29 0.58 -6.53
N LYS A 85 5.05 0.23 -6.90
CA LYS A 85 4.43 0.69 -8.16
C LYS A 85 4.30 2.20 -8.21
N VAL A 86 3.91 2.83 -7.10
CA VAL A 86 3.82 4.28 -6.98
C VAL A 86 5.18 4.94 -7.18
N LEU A 87 6.24 4.45 -6.51
CA LEU A 87 7.59 4.96 -6.73
C LEU A 87 8.07 4.75 -8.16
N TRP A 88 7.78 3.59 -8.75
CA TRP A 88 8.18 3.30 -10.13
C TRP A 88 7.52 4.28 -11.11
N ARG A 89 6.20 4.51 -11.01
CA ARG A 89 5.49 5.49 -11.83
C ARG A 89 6.05 6.90 -11.66
N HIS A 90 6.32 7.31 -10.42
CA HIS A 90 6.95 8.59 -10.14
C HIS A 90 8.30 8.74 -10.85
N THR A 91 9.20 7.74 -10.75
CA THR A 91 10.48 7.77 -11.46
C THR A 91 10.32 7.80 -12.99
N GLN A 92 9.32 7.11 -13.54
CA GLN A 92 9.04 7.15 -14.98
C GLN A 92 8.59 8.54 -15.43
N ASN A 93 7.79 9.24 -14.63
CA ASN A 93 7.34 10.59 -14.93
C ASN A 93 8.47 11.62 -14.81
N GLU A 94 9.36 11.47 -13.82
CA GLU A 94 10.59 12.27 -13.73
C GLU A 94 11.45 12.09 -14.98
N HIS A 95 11.69 10.84 -15.42
CA HIS A 95 12.45 10.57 -16.63
C HIS A 95 11.81 11.19 -17.87
N LYS A 96 10.49 11.02 -18.06
CA LYS A 96 9.78 11.60 -19.23
C LYS A 96 9.93 13.12 -19.29
N ARG A 97 9.90 13.83 -18.15
CA ARG A 97 10.10 15.29 -18.11
C ARG A 97 11.55 15.71 -18.33
N ALA A 98 12.53 14.87 -18.01
CA ALA A 98 13.94 15.17 -18.26
C ALA A 98 14.34 15.07 -19.75
N PHE A 99 13.52 14.41 -20.58
CA PHE A 99 13.75 14.25 -22.03
C PHE A 99 12.89 15.18 -22.91
N VAL A 100 12.04 16.02 -22.31
CA VAL A 100 11.22 17.06 -22.98
C VAL A 100 11.83 18.42 -22.69
#